data_AF-A0A562NRT8-F1
#
_entry.id   AF-A0A562NRT8-F1
#
_cell.length_a   1.000
_cell.length_b   1.000
_cell.length_c   1.000
_cell.angle_alpha   90.00
_cell.angle_beta   90.00
_cell.angle_gamma   90.00
#
_symmetry.space_group_name_H-M   'P 1'
#
loop_
_entity.id
_entity.type
_entity.pdbx_description
1 polymer ?
#
loop_
_entity_poly.entity_id
_entity_poly.type
_entity_poly.pdbx_seq_one_letter_code
_entity_poly.pdbx_strand_id
1 'polypeptide(L)'
;MADFDRQILQIVEIDIERCGRTFGGGVCTASLSQKVPDKCFNTFATCVRPAVFAPIVQTLRFAQNISGLPGEVHIYPALAAVSVSAAEINTQGIDAKSSAMGKRARVTVRLQDFTDADYGFDQYAEERRTGAAQFSGQGYNPKDRGSFLQKLRARQPYYTGWKLRLLSGYVGDRIEDMAVSHYVVTDWTGPSASGEVVITAKDVLDLVDNAKAVLPAATRGQLLTAMDSSGTGASTVQPAGIGDLEYPVSGWVTIGSEILSFTRAGDVFTFTGRGRFGSEAASHEAGDTVQKCERFQNLSLAEAIYQVCARSGQIPASYLDLAAWREEEQGWLLGFNLDAIVPKPVGVATLLGELQQFGCTVWPDVEAQKVRFRVNRPIRPDEPRMVLTDADGFIERSSAVSDEEELRVSQMFLWHGMLDATGDLDKASNFRRGVVGVEDTSRTYKVPALQSLGTRWLGLAGDDAIASAVAERIVARFSETPRTFEALLDQGQAEQIKLGDPVFVRSHLIVGATGEPVTTMMVVKYIAPSIAGHRVKVKLETFAFEGNYGYWAADGTPDYDSAPEVQREEVAFWFDPAEEAGGTQFSDGRQAYQWY
;
A
#
# COMPACT_ATOMS: atom_id res chain seq x y z
N MET A 1 -34.53 8.63 31.89
CA MET A 1 -33.10 8.79 32.21
C MET A 1 -32.45 9.14 30.89
N ALA A 2 -31.89 10.35 30.79
CA ALA A 2 -31.30 10.85 29.55
C ALA A 2 -30.07 10.00 29.21
N ASP A 3 -29.94 9.63 27.93
CA ASP A 3 -28.73 9.01 27.36
C ASP A 3 -27.52 9.84 27.77
N PHE A 4 -26.60 9.23 28.53
CA PHE A 4 -25.29 9.81 28.75
C PHE A 4 -24.52 9.66 27.43
N ASP A 5 -24.27 10.80 26.80
CA ASP A 5 -23.41 10.97 25.63
C ASP A 5 -22.10 10.18 25.83
N ARG A 6 -21.88 9.13 25.05
CA ARG A 6 -20.68 8.30 25.17
C ARG A 6 -19.48 9.14 24.74
N GLN A 7 -18.65 9.55 25.70
CA GLN A 7 -17.46 10.36 25.41
C GLN A 7 -16.43 9.53 24.65
N ILE A 8 -15.99 10.01 23.48
CA ILE A 8 -14.97 9.38 22.65
C ILE A 8 -13.61 9.42 23.37
N LEU A 9 -12.90 8.30 23.34
CA LEU A 9 -11.55 8.14 23.86
C LEU A 9 -10.63 7.66 22.73
N GLN A 10 -9.52 8.37 22.54
CA GLN A 10 -8.44 7.96 21.65
C GLN A 10 -7.16 7.74 22.45
N ILE A 11 -6.49 6.62 22.18
CA ILE A 11 -5.20 6.26 22.76
C ILE A 11 -4.21 6.03 21.63
N VAL A 12 -3.08 6.74 21.68
CA VAL A 12 -1.95 6.52 20.76
C VAL A 12 -0.94 5.63 21.46
N GLU A 13 -0.66 4.48 20.87
CA GLU A 13 0.43 3.61 21.29
C GLU A 13 1.61 3.73 20.35
N ILE A 14 2.82 3.84 20.89
CA ILE A 14 4.07 3.84 20.12
C ILE A 14 4.99 2.78 20.72
N ASP A 15 5.41 1.83 19.88
CA ASP A 15 6.39 0.84 20.26
C ASP A 15 7.80 1.38 20.10
N ILE A 16 8.57 1.32 21.16
CA ILE A 16 9.99 1.69 21.17
C ILE A 16 10.86 0.49 21.52
N GLU A 17 12.06 0.45 20.96
CA GLU A 17 13.03 -0.58 21.27
C GLU A 17 13.92 -0.19 22.45
N ARG A 18 14.10 -1.12 23.38
CA ARG A 18 14.96 -0.94 24.55
C ARG A 18 15.86 -2.13 24.77
N CYS A 19 16.91 -1.95 25.56
CA CYS A 19 17.80 -3.03 25.95
C CYS A 19 17.25 -3.76 27.18
N GLY A 20 16.97 -5.05 27.05
CA GLY A 20 16.60 -5.92 28.19
C GLY A 20 17.78 -6.31 29.10
N ARG A 21 18.99 -5.79 28.85
CA ARG A 21 20.18 -6.08 29.67
C ARG A 21 20.38 -5.03 30.74
N THR A 22 21.02 -5.44 31.84
CA THR A 22 21.44 -4.53 32.92
C THR A 22 22.89 -4.10 32.72
N PHE A 23 23.19 -2.82 32.97
CA PHE A 23 24.50 -2.19 32.83
C PHE A 23 25.51 -2.84 33.79
N GLY A 24 26.63 -3.33 33.26
CA GLY A 24 27.65 -4.03 34.04
C GLY A 24 27.25 -5.44 34.48
N GLY A 25 26.10 -5.96 34.02
CA GLY A 25 25.57 -7.27 34.36
C GLY A 25 25.69 -8.29 33.22
N GLY A 26 26.04 -9.53 33.56
CA GLY A 26 26.08 -10.65 32.61
C GLY A 26 26.97 -10.38 31.39
N VAL A 27 26.38 -10.49 30.19
CA VAL A 27 27.08 -10.22 28.92
C VAL A 27 27.33 -8.73 28.65
N CYS A 28 26.67 -7.83 29.38
CA CYS A 28 26.88 -6.39 29.26
C CYS A 28 28.01 -5.96 30.21
N THR A 29 29.25 -6.01 29.73
CA THR A 29 30.46 -5.64 30.48
C THR A 29 30.73 -4.12 30.53
N ALA A 30 29.69 -3.30 30.34
CA ALA A 30 29.81 -1.86 30.42
C ALA A 30 30.13 -1.41 31.86
N SER A 31 31.03 -0.45 32.03
CA SER A 31 31.43 0.08 33.32
C SER A 31 31.55 1.60 33.27
N LEU A 32 31.27 2.25 34.40
CA LEU A 32 31.45 3.69 34.57
C LEU A 32 32.93 4.03 34.53
N SER A 33 33.28 5.11 33.81
CA SER A 33 34.65 5.62 33.72
C SER A 33 34.61 7.08 33.27
N GLN A 34 35.77 7.76 33.23
CA GLN A 34 35.84 9.11 32.63
C GLN A 34 35.37 9.16 31.16
N LYS A 35 35.49 8.04 30.42
CA LYS A 35 35.02 7.93 29.02
C LYS A 35 33.55 7.50 28.91
N VAL A 36 32.98 6.96 29.99
CA VAL A 36 31.59 6.51 30.11
C VAL A 36 31.04 7.08 31.42
N PRO A 37 30.78 8.41 31.45
CA PRO A 37 30.50 9.11 32.70
C PRO A 37 29.14 8.73 33.29
N ASP A 38 28.22 8.23 32.49
CA ASP A 38 26.86 7.88 32.90
C ASP A 38 26.50 6.45 32.47
N LYS A 39 25.67 5.77 33.27
CA LYS A 39 24.98 4.55 32.82
C LYS A 39 24.06 4.89 31.64
N CYS A 40 23.94 3.96 30.69
CA CYS A 40 23.05 4.14 29.54
C CYS A 40 21.57 4.21 29.98
N PHE A 41 20.70 4.65 29.08
CA PHE A 41 19.24 4.71 29.31
C PHE A 41 18.51 3.45 28.78
N ASN A 42 19.26 2.35 28.59
CA ASN A 42 18.81 1.14 27.92
C ASN A 42 18.21 1.41 26.52
N THR A 43 18.77 2.35 25.78
CA THR A 43 18.40 2.64 24.37
C THR A 43 19.59 2.37 23.45
N PHE A 44 19.35 2.13 22.17
CA PHE A 44 20.44 1.79 21.24
C PHE A 44 21.46 2.93 21.13
N ALA A 45 20.99 4.18 20.99
CA ALA A 45 21.86 5.35 20.85
C ALA A 45 22.70 5.65 22.11
N THR A 46 22.22 5.26 23.29
CA THR A 46 22.95 5.46 24.56
C THR A 46 23.77 4.23 24.94
N CYS A 47 23.74 3.16 24.15
CA CYS A 47 24.41 1.91 24.46
C CYS A 47 25.93 2.01 24.27
N VAL A 48 26.66 1.72 25.35
CA VAL A 48 28.14 1.70 25.36
C VAL A 48 28.71 0.47 24.64
N ARG A 49 27.87 -0.57 24.45
CA ARG A 49 28.23 -1.85 23.82
C ARG A 49 27.13 -2.30 22.84
N PRO A 50 27.02 -1.68 21.65
CA PRO A 50 25.97 -2.01 20.68
C PRO A 50 25.94 -3.48 20.26
N ALA A 51 27.11 -4.15 20.22
CA ALA A 51 27.24 -5.54 19.81
C ALA A 51 26.50 -6.56 20.70
N VAL A 52 26.16 -6.21 21.95
CA VAL A 52 25.42 -7.07 22.89
C VAL A 52 24.05 -6.50 23.25
N PHE A 53 23.58 -5.51 22.49
CA PHE A 53 22.25 -4.93 22.65
C PHE A 53 21.18 -6.00 22.43
N ALA A 54 20.27 -6.16 23.39
CA ALA A 54 19.19 -7.15 23.32
C ALA A 54 17.85 -6.40 23.25
N PRO A 55 17.27 -6.22 22.05
CA PRO A 55 16.05 -5.45 21.87
C PRO A 55 14.87 -6.13 22.56
N ILE A 56 14.13 -5.35 23.35
CA ILE A 56 12.81 -5.63 23.88
C ILE A 56 11.88 -4.48 23.49
N VAL A 57 10.61 -4.77 23.28
CA VAL A 57 9.61 -3.75 22.93
C VAL A 57 9.01 -3.18 24.22
N GLN A 58 8.98 -1.86 24.32
CA GLN A 58 8.17 -1.14 25.30
C GLN A 58 7.14 -0.27 24.58
N THR A 59 5.88 -0.42 24.94
CA THR A 59 4.78 0.38 24.39
C THR A 59 4.52 1.60 25.25
N LEU A 60 4.70 2.79 24.69
CA LEU A 60 4.29 4.07 25.28
C LEU A 60 2.85 4.35 24.88
N ARG A 61 2.03 4.83 25.82
CA ARG A 61 0.61 5.12 25.60
C ARG A 61 0.32 6.57 25.95
N PHE A 62 -0.35 7.28 25.03
CA PHE A 62 -0.74 8.67 25.20
C PHE A 62 -2.23 8.83 24.96
N ALA A 63 -2.93 9.48 25.87
CA ALA A 63 -4.36 9.78 25.74
C ALA A 63 -4.64 11.23 26.12
N GLN A 64 -5.84 11.71 25.77
CA GLN A 64 -6.28 13.04 26.16
C GLN A 64 -6.38 13.12 27.68
N ASN A 65 -6.19 14.31 28.24
CA ASN A 65 -6.33 14.53 29.68
C ASN A 65 -7.82 14.58 30.07
N ILE A 66 -8.44 13.41 30.15
CA ILE A 66 -9.84 13.21 30.54
C ILE A 66 -9.95 12.25 31.72
N SER A 67 -11.07 12.30 32.44
CA SER A 67 -11.39 11.32 33.48
C SER A 67 -11.81 9.99 32.85
N GLY A 68 -11.57 8.87 33.55
CA GLY A 68 -12.00 7.54 33.11
C GLY A 68 -11.03 6.83 32.17
N LEU A 69 -9.74 7.21 32.16
CA LEU A 69 -8.71 6.44 31.47
C LEU A 69 -8.58 5.02 32.08
N PRO A 70 -8.35 3.98 31.25
CA PRO A 70 -8.13 2.62 31.74
C PRO A 70 -6.97 2.54 32.74
N GLY A 71 -7.24 2.08 33.96
CA GLY A 71 -6.25 2.05 35.06
C GLY A 71 -5.30 0.84 35.05
N GLU A 72 -5.54 -0.15 34.20
CA GLU A 72 -4.76 -1.40 34.15
C GLU A 72 -3.37 -1.21 33.49
N VAL A 73 -3.19 -0.12 32.75
CA VAL A 73 -1.94 0.19 32.05
C VAL A 73 -1.52 1.64 32.29
N HIS A 74 -0.23 1.89 32.19
CA HIS A 74 0.28 3.26 32.29
C HIS A 74 -0.01 4.04 31.01
N ILE A 75 -0.77 5.15 31.14
CA ILE A 75 -1.14 6.05 30.05
C ILE A 75 -0.73 7.47 30.44
N TYR A 76 0.04 8.14 29.59
CA TYR A 76 0.40 9.55 29.77
C TYR A 76 -0.74 10.45 29.24
N PRO A 77 -1.33 11.33 30.07
CA PRO A 77 -2.39 12.25 29.66
C PRO A 77 -1.83 13.46 28.91
N ALA A 78 -1.15 13.21 27.79
CA ALA A 78 -0.36 14.18 27.02
C ALA A 78 -0.83 14.33 25.57
N LEU A 79 -1.87 13.62 25.13
CA LEU A 79 -2.40 13.73 23.78
C LEU A 79 -3.22 15.01 23.63
N ALA A 80 -2.74 15.94 22.81
CA ALA A 80 -3.44 17.19 22.53
C ALA A 80 -4.45 17.03 21.38
N ALA A 81 -4.06 16.37 20.30
CA ALA A 81 -4.95 16.13 19.15
C ALA A 81 -4.47 14.96 18.28
N VAL A 82 -5.41 14.32 17.59
CA VAL A 82 -5.13 13.34 16.52
C VAL A 82 -5.85 13.81 15.27
N SER A 83 -5.15 13.81 14.15
CA SER A 83 -5.71 14.07 12.83
C SER A 83 -5.45 12.87 11.94
N VAL A 84 -6.50 12.28 11.38
CA VAL A 84 -6.40 11.14 10.46
C VAL A 84 -6.74 11.61 9.04
N SER A 85 -5.96 11.16 8.08
CA SER A 85 -6.26 11.24 6.66
C SER A 85 -6.29 9.82 6.13
N ALA A 86 -7.44 9.38 5.59
CA ALA A 86 -7.57 8.03 5.05
C ALA A 86 -6.79 7.87 3.73
N ALA A 87 -6.58 6.63 3.32
CA ALA A 87 -6.05 6.30 2.00
C ALA A 87 -7.10 6.63 0.93
N GLU A 88 -6.62 7.00 -0.25
CA GLU A 88 -7.44 7.23 -1.44
C GLU A 88 -6.92 6.34 -2.56
N ILE A 89 -7.77 5.51 -3.15
CA ILE A 89 -7.39 4.58 -4.22
C ILE A 89 -7.19 5.35 -5.53
N ASN A 90 -6.14 5.01 -6.29
CA ASN A 90 -6.03 5.34 -7.73
C ASN A 90 -6.41 4.10 -8.53
N THR A 91 -7.59 4.09 -9.11
CA THR A 91 -8.13 2.90 -9.76
C THR A 91 -7.41 2.61 -11.07
N GLN A 92 -6.86 1.40 -11.19
CA GLN A 92 -5.96 0.96 -12.29
C GLN A 92 -4.64 1.74 -12.44
N GLY A 93 -4.34 2.68 -11.53
CA GLY A 93 -3.09 3.44 -11.55
C GLY A 93 -2.93 4.35 -12.79
N ILE A 94 -4.01 4.71 -13.46
CA ILE A 94 -3.98 5.52 -14.69
C ILE A 94 -4.20 7.01 -14.44
N ASP A 95 -4.73 7.40 -13.27
CA ASP A 95 -4.93 8.81 -12.93
C ASP A 95 -3.58 9.53 -12.82
N ALA A 96 -3.36 10.51 -13.70
CA ALA A 96 -2.14 11.30 -13.73
C ALA A 96 -2.04 12.32 -12.57
N LYS A 97 -3.15 12.68 -11.92
CA LYS A 97 -3.18 13.61 -10.78
C LYS A 97 -2.75 12.97 -9.47
N SER A 98 -2.77 11.64 -9.39
CA SER A 98 -2.40 10.89 -8.19
C SER A 98 -1.24 9.95 -8.48
N SER A 99 -0.56 9.50 -7.42
CA SER A 99 0.46 8.45 -7.60
C SER A 99 -0.24 7.16 -8.04
N ALA A 100 0.47 6.26 -8.72
CA ALA A 100 -0.11 4.97 -9.12
C ALA A 100 -0.58 4.13 -7.92
N MET A 101 -0.10 4.42 -6.71
CA MET A 101 -0.52 3.78 -5.45
C MET A 101 -1.61 4.58 -4.70
N GLY A 102 -2.18 5.60 -5.34
CA GLY A 102 -3.15 6.51 -4.72
C GLY A 102 -2.55 7.46 -3.70
N LYS A 103 -3.36 7.90 -2.73
CA LYS A 103 -2.91 8.69 -1.56
C LYS A 103 -2.87 7.80 -0.33
N ARG A 104 -1.89 8.08 0.53
CA ARG A 104 -1.54 7.23 1.67
C ARG A 104 -2.31 7.62 2.91
N ALA A 105 -2.74 6.64 3.68
CA ALA A 105 -3.32 6.91 4.98
C ALA A 105 -2.23 7.47 5.89
N ARG A 106 -2.57 8.54 6.61
CA ARG A 106 -1.67 9.28 7.48
C ARG A 106 -2.38 9.58 8.79
N VAL A 107 -1.66 9.46 9.89
CA VAL A 107 -2.06 9.99 11.18
C VAL A 107 -1.03 11.02 11.65
N THR A 108 -1.53 12.15 12.12
CA THR A 108 -0.72 13.19 12.77
C THR A 108 -1.15 13.29 14.21
N VAL A 109 -0.23 12.97 15.12
CA VAL A 109 -0.42 12.98 16.56
C VAL A 109 0.27 14.20 17.13
N ARG A 110 -0.48 15.04 17.85
CA ARG A 110 0.05 16.18 18.60
C ARG A 110 0.06 15.84 20.08
N LEU A 111 1.25 15.92 20.68
CA LEU A 111 1.46 15.70 22.11
C LEU A 111 1.91 17.01 22.77
N GLN A 112 1.48 17.21 24.00
CA GLN A 112 2.01 18.25 24.87
C GLN A 112 3.11 17.63 25.75
N ASP A 113 4.33 18.15 25.65
CA ASP A 113 5.44 17.66 26.46
C ASP A 113 5.27 18.07 27.93
N PHE A 114 5.84 17.27 28.83
CA PHE A 114 5.66 17.37 30.28
C PHE A 114 6.91 16.95 31.03
N THR A 115 7.04 17.34 32.30
CA THR A 115 8.14 16.89 33.15
C THR A 115 7.82 15.53 33.76
N ASP A 116 8.77 14.60 33.71
CA ASP A 116 8.62 13.26 34.29
C ASP A 116 9.90 12.84 35.03
N ALA A 117 9.72 12.06 36.10
CA ALA A 117 10.81 11.56 36.94
C ALA A 117 11.54 10.34 36.35
N ASP A 118 11.16 9.90 35.15
CA ASP A 118 11.64 8.72 34.42
C ASP A 118 11.35 7.37 35.11
N TYR A 119 10.43 7.31 36.08
CA TYR A 119 10.05 6.04 36.71
C TYR A 119 9.35 5.11 35.72
N GLY A 120 9.77 3.84 35.68
CA GLY A 120 9.27 2.86 34.72
C GLY A 120 9.82 3.03 33.30
N PHE A 121 10.29 4.23 32.92
CA PHE A 121 11.02 4.45 31.68
C PHE A 121 12.52 4.22 31.83
N ASP A 122 13.17 4.64 32.91
CA ASP A 122 14.61 4.51 33.08
C ASP A 122 14.93 3.53 34.21
N GLN A 123 15.61 2.42 33.87
CA GLN A 123 15.92 1.36 34.82
C GLN A 123 16.78 1.88 36.00
N TYR A 124 17.59 2.91 35.78
CA TYR A 124 18.46 3.48 36.80
C TYR A 124 17.99 4.87 37.26
N ALA A 125 16.70 5.19 37.16
CA ALA A 125 16.16 6.48 37.59
C ALA A 125 16.53 6.83 39.04
N GLU A 126 16.42 5.87 39.97
CA GLU A 126 16.82 6.08 41.37
C GLU A 126 18.33 6.25 41.55
N GLU A 127 19.13 5.45 40.85
CA GLU A 127 20.58 5.57 40.91
C GLU A 127 21.07 6.91 40.36
N ARG A 128 20.33 7.52 39.42
CA ARG A 128 20.61 8.88 38.95
C ARG A 128 20.34 9.92 40.02
N ARG A 129 19.35 9.70 40.90
CA ARG A 129 19.07 10.59 42.04
C ARG A 129 20.15 10.50 43.11
N THR A 130 20.68 9.30 43.36
CA THR A 130 21.72 9.09 44.38
C THR A 130 23.13 9.41 43.89
N GLY A 131 23.37 9.43 42.58
CA GLY A 131 24.70 9.60 41.99
C GLY A 131 25.38 8.28 41.60
N ALA A 132 24.78 7.13 41.92
CA ALA A 132 25.34 5.81 41.64
C ALA A 132 25.36 5.45 40.14
N ALA A 133 24.54 6.12 39.33
CA ALA A 133 24.56 5.98 37.87
C ALA A 133 25.62 6.86 37.19
N GLN A 134 26.34 7.69 37.95
CA GLN A 134 27.31 8.65 37.45
C GLN A 134 28.71 8.38 38.00
N PHE A 135 29.72 8.46 37.14
CA PHE A 135 31.12 8.36 37.53
C PHE A 135 31.54 9.49 38.49
N SER A 136 30.89 10.67 38.38
CA SER A 136 31.13 11.80 39.29
C SER A 136 30.62 11.56 40.72
N GLY A 137 29.76 10.57 40.93
CA GLY A 137 29.06 10.34 42.20
C GLY A 137 28.04 11.41 42.56
N GLN A 138 27.79 12.40 41.70
CA GLN A 138 26.83 13.48 41.95
C GLN A 138 25.47 13.14 41.34
N GLY A 139 24.47 12.96 42.21
CA GLY A 139 23.10 12.68 41.80
C GLY A 139 22.35 13.91 41.30
N TYR A 140 21.29 13.68 40.54
CA TYR A 140 20.34 14.69 40.10
C TYR A 140 18.93 14.13 40.00
N ASN A 141 17.92 14.99 40.17
CA ASN A 141 16.53 14.60 39.97
C ASN A 141 16.16 14.64 38.47
N PRO A 142 15.77 13.51 37.85
CA PRO A 142 15.42 13.48 36.43
C PRO A 142 14.22 14.36 36.05
N LYS A 143 13.35 14.68 37.02
CA LYS A 143 12.20 15.57 36.81
C LYS A 143 12.60 17.03 36.59
N ASP A 144 13.75 17.43 37.12
CA ASP A 144 14.23 18.81 37.06
C ASP A 144 15.13 19.07 35.82
N ARG A 145 15.30 18.06 34.94
CA ARG A 145 16.18 18.12 33.78
C ARG A 145 15.45 17.80 32.48
N GLY A 146 15.00 18.84 31.79
CA GLY A 146 14.28 18.74 30.52
C GLY A 146 12.92 18.06 30.66
N SER A 147 12.21 17.96 29.55
CA SER A 147 10.88 17.35 29.48
C SER A 147 10.95 15.90 28.95
N PHE A 148 9.89 15.12 29.15
CA PHE A 148 9.85 13.69 28.87
C PHE A 148 10.06 13.38 27.39
N LEU A 149 9.32 14.02 26.49
CA LEU A 149 9.44 13.77 25.04
C LEU A 149 10.75 14.33 24.49
N GLN A 150 11.26 15.44 25.03
CA GLN A 150 12.60 15.93 24.73
C GLN A 150 13.68 14.89 25.09
N LYS A 151 13.62 14.35 26.31
CA LYS A 151 14.52 13.29 26.77
C LYS A 151 14.40 12.04 25.92
N LEU A 152 13.17 11.63 25.60
CA LEU A 152 12.89 10.47 24.74
C LEU A 152 13.52 10.64 23.36
N ARG A 153 13.32 11.79 22.71
CA ARG A 153 13.90 12.10 21.41
C ARG A 153 15.43 12.04 21.41
N ALA A 154 16.06 12.58 22.44
CA ALA A 154 17.52 12.54 22.60
C ALA A 154 18.04 11.11 22.84
N ARG A 155 17.30 10.30 23.61
CA ARG A 155 17.66 8.91 23.92
C ARG A 155 17.37 7.95 22.76
N GLN A 156 16.40 8.28 21.91
CA GLN A 156 15.92 7.47 20.79
C GLN A 156 15.84 8.30 19.50
N PRO A 157 17.00 8.63 18.89
CA PRO A 157 17.03 9.45 17.69
C PRO A 157 16.52 8.74 16.43
N TYR A 158 16.45 7.41 16.42
CA TYR A 158 16.11 6.56 15.26
C TYR A 158 14.66 6.05 15.33
N TYR A 159 13.69 6.97 15.18
CA TYR A 159 12.26 6.71 15.34
C TYR A 159 11.55 6.30 14.05
N THR A 160 12.15 6.56 12.88
CA THR A 160 11.58 6.19 11.59
C THR A 160 11.42 4.68 11.51
N GLY A 161 10.23 4.21 11.17
CA GLY A 161 9.92 2.77 11.14
C GLY A 161 9.26 2.23 12.42
N TRP A 162 9.14 3.03 13.48
CA TRP A 162 8.43 2.60 14.69
C TRP A 162 6.95 2.31 14.42
N LYS A 163 6.41 1.31 15.10
CA LYS A 163 4.98 0.97 15.01
C LYS A 163 4.18 1.94 15.86
N LEU A 164 3.19 2.56 15.26
CA LEU A 164 2.22 3.41 15.93
C LEU A 164 0.83 2.80 15.77
N ARG A 165 0.08 2.70 16.86
CA ARG A 165 -1.33 2.29 16.84
C ARG A 165 -2.20 3.43 17.34
N LEU A 166 -3.28 3.69 16.63
CA LEU A 166 -4.35 4.57 17.08
C LEU A 166 -5.51 3.69 17.52
N LEU A 167 -5.84 3.72 18.80
CA LEU A 167 -6.98 3.04 19.38
C LEU A 167 -8.11 4.06 19.51
N SER A 168 -9.29 3.72 19.01
CA SER A 168 -10.49 4.55 19.10
C SER A 168 -11.62 3.75 19.73
N GLY A 169 -12.21 4.31 20.78
CA GLY A 169 -13.36 3.75 21.48
C GLY A 169 -14.05 4.81 22.33
N TYR A 170 -14.72 4.38 23.39
CA TYR A 170 -15.41 5.25 24.34
C TYR A 170 -14.83 5.12 25.75
N VAL A 171 -15.05 6.15 26.57
CA VAL A 171 -14.68 6.09 27.99
C VAL A 171 -15.43 4.94 28.68
N GLY A 172 -14.67 4.05 29.33
CA GLY A 172 -15.20 2.84 29.97
C GLY A 172 -14.96 1.56 29.17
N ASP A 173 -14.61 1.65 27.89
CA ASP A 173 -14.23 0.50 27.08
C ASP A 173 -12.89 -0.08 27.55
N ARG A 174 -12.74 -1.41 27.46
CA ARG A 174 -11.44 -2.06 27.65
C ARG A 174 -10.58 -1.76 26.43
N ILE A 175 -9.26 -1.63 26.63
CA ILE A 175 -8.32 -1.33 25.53
C ILE A 175 -8.40 -2.37 24.41
N GLU A 176 -8.64 -3.63 24.76
CA GLU A 176 -8.77 -4.75 23.82
C GLU A 176 -10.06 -4.72 22.97
N ASP A 177 -11.07 -3.98 23.41
CA ASP A 177 -12.34 -3.82 22.68
C ASP A 177 -12.33 -2.60 21.73
N MET A 178 -11.31 -1.74 21.83
CA MET A 178 -11.19 -0.54 21.00
C MET A 178 -10.78 -0.89 19.56
N ALA A 179 -11.31 -0.14 18.59
CA ALA A 179 -10.88 -0.24 17.20
C ALA A 179 -9.42 0.21 17.05
N VAL A 180 -8.59 -0.61 16.41
CA VAL A 180 -7.14 -0.37 16.28
C VAL A 180 -6.79 -0.08 14.84
N SER A 181 -6.12 1.04 14.58
CA SER A 181 -5.52 1.37 13.29
C SER A 181 -3.99 1.37 13.38
N HIS A 182 -3.34 0.73 12.41
CA HIS A 182 -1.90 0.49 12.39
C HIS A 182 -1.16 1.41 11.41
N TYR A 183 -0.12 2.07 11.90
CA TYR A 183 0.74 2.98 11.14
C TYR A 183 2.22 2.77 11.47
N VAL A 184 3.07 3.38 10.66
CA VAL A 184 4.52 3.42 10.79
C VAL A 184 4.97 4.87 10.88
N VAL A 185 5.74 5.20 11.93
CA VAL A 185 6.23 6.55 12.17
C VAL A 185 7.21 6.96 11.06
N THR A 186 6.97 8.13 10.48
CA THR A 186 7.79 8.70 9.40
C THR A 186 8.49 9.98 9.82
N ASP A 187 7.89 10.77 10.71
CA ASP A 187 8.41 12.06 11.11
C ASP A 187 8.12 12.37 12.58
N TRP A 188 9.03 13.12 13.21
CA TRP A 188 8.94 13.58 14.59
C TRP A 188 9.55 14.97 14.69
N THR A 189 8.71 15.97 14.95
CA THR A 189 9.13 17.35 15.14
C THR A 189 8.82 17.84 16.54
N GLY A 190 9.59 18.83 16.98
CA GLY A 190 9.52 19.38 18.33
C GLY A 190 10.38 18.63 19.36
N PRO A 191 10.25 18.98 20.66
CA PRO A 191 9.27 19.94 21.18
C PRO A 191 9.49 21.37 20.68
N SER A 192 8.40 22.08 20.39
CA SER A 192 8.41 23.51 20.07
C SER A 192 8.69 24.36 21.32
N ALA A 193 8.80 25.68 21.17
CA ALA A 193 8.95 26.59 22.31
C ALA A 193 7.76 26.51 23.31
N SER A 194 6.57 26.10 22.87
CA SER A 194 5.40 25.84 23.72
C SER A 194 5.34 24.40 24.26
N GLY A 195 6.35 23.58 23.97
CA GLY A 195 6.38 22.17 24.36
C GLY A 195 5.53 21.24 23.48
N GLU A 196 5.08 21.68 22.31
CA GLU A 196 4.30 20.84 21.39
C GLU A 196 5.22 19.90 20.61
N VAL A 197 4.86 18.61 20.57
CA VAL A 197 5.53 17.57 19.77
C VAL A 197 4.55 17.04 18.73
N VAL A 198 5.00 16.93 17.48
CA VAL A 198 4.18 16.41 16.38
C VAL A 198 4.84 15.16 15.81
N ILE A 199 4.12 14.04 15.87
CA ILE A 199 4.53 12.75 15.30
C ILE A 199 3.63 12.46 14.11
N THR A 200 4.23 12.24 12.95
CA THR A 200 3.52 11.82 11.75
C THR A 200 3.83 10.36 11.46
N ALA A 201 2.79 9.57 11.24
CA ALA A 201 2.89 8.19 10.81
C ALA A 201 2.00 7.93 9.59
N LYS A 202 2.38 6.95 8.77
CA LYS A 202 1.66 6.57 7.54
C LYS A 202 1.44 5.07 7.50
N ASP A 203 0.58 4.59 6.60
CA ASP A 203 0.33 3.16 6.47
C ASP A 203 1.53 2.38 5.90
N VAL A 204 1.44 1.05 5.94
CA VAL A 204 2.56 0.13 5.64
C VAL A 204 3.15 0.30 4.24
N LEU A 205 2.34 0.67 3.24
CA LEU A 205 2.85 0.80 1.88
C LEU A 205 3.90 1.92 1.75
N ASP A 206 4.13 2.75 2.79
CA ASP A 206 5.03 3.92 2.74
C ASP A 206 6.46 3.44 2.86
N LEU A 207 6.64 2.25 3.44
CA LEU A 207 7.89 1.52 3.44
C LEU A 207 8.32 1.11 2.02
N VAL A 208 7.39 1.01 1.07
CA VAL A 208 7.67 0.70 -0.34
C VAL A 208 7.55 1.90 -1.27
N ASP A 209 7.50 3.11 -0.72
CA ASP A 209 7.62 4.33 -1.51
C ASP A 209 8.95 4.34 -2.29
N ASN A 210 8.97 4.95 -3.48
CA ASN A 210 10.13 4.98 -4.37
C ASN A 210 11.39 5.57 -3.70
N ALA A 211 11.23 6.47 -2.73
CA ALA A 211 12.35 7.04 -1.97
C ALA A 211 12.93 6.08 -0.92
N LYS A 212 12.22 5.01 -0.57
CA LYS A 212 12.56 4.10 0.54
C LYS A 212 12.89 2.68 0.08
N ALA A 213 12.26 2.23 -1.01
CA ALA A 213 12.47 0.89 -1.53
C ALA A 213 12.66 0.91 -3.05
N VAL A 214 13.71 0.21 -3.48
CA VAL A 214 13.98 -0.07 -4.89
C VAL A 214 14.17 -1.57 -5.06
N LEU A 215 13.76 -2.08 -6.22
CA LEU A 215 13.93 -3.46 -6.62
C LEU A 215 14.45 -3.52 -8.05
N PRO A 216 15.56 -4.22 -8.32
CA PRO A 216 16.51 -4.82 -7.38
C PRO A 216 17.16 -3.77 -6.44
N ALA A 217 17.65 -4.23 -5.29
CA ALA A 217 18.48 -3.40 -4.43
C ALA A 217 19.77 -2.97 -5.15
N ALA A 218 20.19 -1.72 -4.94
CA ALA A 218 21.45 -1.23 -5.49
C ALA A 218 22.62 -2.02 -4.90
N THR A 219 23.50 -2.54 -5.76
CA THR A 219 24.70 -3.27 -5.35
C THR A 219 25.94 -2.43 -5.58
N ARG A 220 26.98 -2.65 -4.75
CA ARG A 220 28.23 -1.87 -4.73
C ARG A 220 29.39 -2.58 -5.42
N GLY A 221 29.19 -3.82 -5.88
CA GLY A 221 30.24 -4.58 -6.55
C GLY A 221 30.68 -3.93 -7.85
N GLN A 222 31.98 -3.94 -8.09
CA GLN A 222 32.60 -3.44 -9.31
C GLN A 222 33.51 -4.50 -9.91
N LEU A 223 33.71 -4.50 -11.23
CA LEU A 223 34.72 -5.35 -11.85
C LEU A 223 36.11 -4.98 -11.33
N LEU A 224 36.90 -5.99 -10.93
CA LEU A 224 38.30 -5.80 -10.54
C LEU A 224 39.19 -5.54 -11.75
N THR A 225 38.89 -6.20 -12.88
CA THR A 225 39.65 -6.12 -14.13
C THR A 225 38.70 -5.94 -15.29
N ALA A 226 39.18 -5.32 -16.37
CA ALA A 226 38.43 -5.20 -17.61
C ALA A 226 38.06 -6.59 -18.19
N MET A 227 36.98 -6.60 -18.96
CA MET A 227 36.43 -7.76 -19.65
C MET A 227 36.21 -7.39 -21.12
N ASP A 228 36.63 -8.24 -22.05
CA ASP A 228 36.39 -8.06 -23.48
C ASP A 228 34.99 -8.53 -23.89
N SER A 229 34.53 -8.20 -25.09
CA SER A 229 33.22 -8.63 -25.61
C SER A 229 33.13 -10.12 -25.98
N SER A 230 34.27 -10.82 -26.08
CA SER A 230 34.35 -12.25 -26.43
C SER A 230 34.50 -13.20 -25.24
N GLY A 231 34.91 -12.70 -24.07
CA GLY A 231 35.17 -13.51 -22.89
C GLY A 231 33.87 -14.01 -22.26
N THR A 232 33.66 -15.32 -22.33
CA THR A 232 32.88 -16.04 -21.31
C THR A 232 33.90 -16.62 -20.34
N GLY A 233 33.91 -16.13 -19.10
CA GLY A 233 34.99 -16.42 -18.16
C GLY A 233 34.69 -15.96 -16.74
N ALA A 234 35.63 -16.25 -15.83
CA ALA A 234 35.57 -15.80 -14.46
C ALA A 234 36.12 -14.37 -14.34
N SER A 235 35.36 -13.48 -13.69
CA SER A 235 35.83 -12.16 -13.27
C SER A 235 35.68 -12.01 -11.78
N THR A 236 36.59 -11.27 -11.16
CA THR A 236 36.50 -10.99 -9.73
C THR A 236 35.80 -9.65 -9.52
N VAL A 237 34.87 -9.61 -8.57
CA VAL A 237 34.16 -8.41 -8.15
C VAL A 237 34.82 -7.84 -6.89
N GLN A 238 34.92 -6.52 -6.78
CA GLN A 238 35.49 -5.82 -5.63
C GLN A 238 34.44 -4.92 -4.96
N PRO A 239 34.57 -4.59 -3.67
CA PRO A 239 35.65 -4.97 -2.73
C PRO A 239 35.56 -6.45 -2.28
N ALA A 240 36.62 -6.96 -1.64
CA ALA A 240 36.64 -8.34 -1.14
C ALA A 240 35.47 -8.62 -0.17
N GLY A 241 34.82 -9.77 -0.32
CA GLY A 241 33.65 -10.22 0.42
C GLY A 241 32.30 -9.69 -0.12
N ILE A 242 32.30 -8.82 -1.13
CA ILE A 242 31.06 -8.22 -1.65
C ILE A 242 30.16 -9.23 -2.33
N GLY A 243 30.74 -10.27 -2.95
CA GLY A 243 29.98 -11.34 -3.61
C GLY A 243 29.04 -12.02 -2.63
N ASP A 244 29.55 -12.43 -1.47
CA ASP A 244 28.77 -13.07 -0.40
C ASP A 244 27.80 -12.11 0.30
N LEU A 245 28.15 -10.83 0.38
CA LEU A 245 27.34 -9.83 1.09
C LEU A 245 26.08 -9.42 0.30
N GLU A 246 26.17 -9.27 -1.02
CA GLU A 246 25.12 -8.59 -1.81
C GLU A 246 24.51 -9.41 -2.95
N TYR A 247 25.19 -10.46 -3.41
CA TYR A 247 24.78 -11.21 -4.59
C TYR A 247 24.32 -12.63 -4.23
N PRO A 248 23.26 -13.15 -4.88
CA PRO A 248 22.94 -14.57 -4.77
C PRO A 248 24.05 -15.44 -5.40
N VAL A 249 24.03 -16.74 -5.12
CA VAL A 249 25.00 -17.71 -5.67
C VAL A 249 24.94 -17.83 -7.19
N SER A 250 23.79 -17.52 -7.77
CA SER A 250 23.57 -17.43 -9.21
C SER A 250 22.42 -16.47 -9.51
N GLY A 251 22.37 -15.97 -10.75
CA GLY A 251 21.30 -15.09 -11.19
C GLY A 251 21.70 -14.23 -12.37
N TRP A 252 21.24 -12.98 -12.34
CA TRP A 252 21.41 -12.01 -13.41
C TRP A 252 22.04 -10.73 -12.87
N VAL A 253 22.95 -10.15 -13.64
CA VAL A 253 23.54 -8.84 -13.37
C VAL A 253 23.53 -7.99 -14.64
N THR A 254 23.58 -6.68 -14.47
CA THR A 254 23.79 -5.71 -15.53
C THR A 254 25.14 -5.04 -15.31
N ILE A 255 25.92 -4.88 -16.36
CA ILE A 255 27.13 -4.06 -16.39
C ILE A 255 26.97 -3.09 -17.56
N GLY A 256 26.95 -1.78 -17.28
CA GLY A 256 26.54 -0.78 -18.26
C GLY A 256 25.11 -1.04 -18.76
N SER A 257 24.98 -1.34 -20.07
CA SER A 257 23.72 -1.76 -20.71
C SER A 257 23.70 -3.25 -21.09
N GLU A 258 24.66 -4.05 -20.65
CA GLU A 258 24.69 -5.49 -20.91
C GLU A 258 24.11 -6.27 -19.73
N ILE A 259 23.18 -7.19 -19.99
CA ILE A 259 22.68 -8.15 -19.00
C ILE A 259 23.42 -9.49 -19.19
N LEU A 260 23.96 -10.01 -18.09
CA LEU A 260 24.71 -11.26 -18.01
C LEU A 260 24.04 -12.23 -17.02
N SER A 261 24.07 -13.53 -17.32
CA SER A 261 23.84 -14.56 -16.32
C SER A 261 25.14 -14.96 -15.64
N PHE A 262 25.09 -15.24 -14.34
CA PHE A 262 26.28 -15.61 -13.59
C PHE A 262 26.02 -16.74 -12.58
N THR A 263 27.09 -17.43 -12.23
CA THR A 263 27.25 -18.18 -10.98
C THR A 263 28.47 -17.60 -10.26
N ARG A 264 28.54 -17.68 -8.92
CA ARG A 264 29.69 -17.16 -8.18
C ARG A 264 30.19 -18.11 -7.10
N ALA A 265 31.48 -18.00 -6.79
CA ALA A 265 32.11 -18.56 -5.61
C ALA A 265 32.89 -17.44 -4.90
N GLY A 266 32.41 -17.02 -3.72
CA GLY A 266 32.89 -15.79 -3.09
C GLY A 266 32.70 -14.59 -4.01
N ASP A 267 33.80 -13.88 -4.29
CA ASP A 267 33.84 -12.71 -5.17
C ASP A 267 34.12 -13.04 -6.65
N VAL A 268 34.34 -14.31 -6.99
CA VAL A 268 34.64 -14.73 -8.35
C VAL A 268 33.34 -15.12 -9.06
N PHE A 269 32.95 -14.33 -10.06
CA PHE A 269 31.75 -14.49 -10.86
C PHE A 269 32.13 -15.18 -12.16
N THR A 270 31.54 -16.34 -12.42
CA THR A 270 31.60 -17.01 -13.72
C THR A 270 30.37 -16.63 -14.53
N PHE A 271 30.58 -15.84 -15.59
CA PHE A 271 29.50 -15.42 -16.48
C PHE A 271 29.12 -16.54 -17.44
N THR A 272 27.92 -17.07 -17.26
CA THR A 272 27.38 -18.22 -18.01
C THR A 272 26.67 -17.80 -19.31
N GLY A 273 26.42 -16.51 -19.49
CA GLY A 273 25.77 -15.98 -20.67
C GLY A 273 25.85 -14.45 -20.71
N ARG A 274 26.02 -13.91 -21.90
CA ARG A 274 26.27 -12.50 -22.19
C ARG A 274 25.30 -11.97 -23.22
N GLY A 275 25.09 -10.65 -23.27
CA GLY A 275 24.10 -10.03 -24.16
C GLY A 275 22.71 -10.67 -24.06
N ARG A 276 22.21 -10.82 -22.83
CA ARG A 276 20.92 -11.48 -22.55
C ARG A 276 19.79 -10.45 -22.51
N PHE A 277 18.56 -10.92 -22.65
CA PHE A 277 17.36 -10.06 -22.61
C PHE A 277 17.45 -8.86 -23.57
N GLY A 278 18.00 -9.10 -24.77
CA GLY A 278 18.02 -8.10 -25.85
C GLY A 278 19.19 -7.13 -25.79
N SER A 279 19.92 -7.11 -24.69
CA SER A 279 21.18 -6.37 -24.59
C SER A 279 22.28 -6.98 -25.47
N GLU A 280 23.29 -6.19 -25.80
CA GLU A 280 24.44 -6.62 -26.60
C GLU A 280 25.67 -6.88 -25.73
N ALA A 281 26.48 -7.87 -26.10
CA ALA A 281 27.74 -8.15 -25.42
C ALA A 281 28.78 -7.05 -25.75
N ALA A 282 29.31 -6.38 -24.73
CA ALA A 282 30.22 -5.25 -24.88
C ALA A 282 31.54 -5.47 -24.12
N SER A 283 32.57 -4.67 -24.40
CA SER A 283 33.72 -4.62 -23.50
C SER A 283 33.37 -3.77 -22.28
N HIS A 284 33.84 -4.18 -21.11
CA HIS A 284 33.67 -3.48 -19.83
C HIS A 284 35.03 -3.21 -19.20
N GLU A 285 35.15 -2.09 -18.49
CA GLU A 285 36.39 -1.65 -17.87
C GLU A 285 36.47 -2.06 -16.40
N ALA A 286 37.69 -2.05 -15.86
CA ALA A 286 37.89 -2.20 -14.42
C ALA A 286 37.20 -1.03 -13.69
N GLY A 287 36.44 -1.32 -12.63
CA GLY A 287 35.65 -0.34 -11.90
C GLY A 287 34.19 -0.23 -12.37
N ASP A 288 33.81 -0.85 -13.49
CA ASP A 288 32.41 -0.85 -13.93
C ASP A 288 31.52 -1.55 -12.91
N THR A 289 30.35 -0.95 -12.66
CA THR A 289 29.41 -1.43 -11.65
C THR A 289 28.73 -2.71 -12.12
N VAL A 290 28.75 -3.72 -11.26
CA VAL A 290 28.03 -4.99 -11.45
C VAL A 290 26.72 -4.89 -10.69
N GLN A 291 25.64 -4.48 -11.35
CA GLN A 291 24.33 -4.30 -10.71
C GLN A 291 23.52 -5.60 -10.74
N LYS A 292 23.02 -6.10 -9.61
CA LYS A 292 22.07 -7.25 -9.60
C LYS A 292 20.79 -6.90 -10.35
N CYS A 293 20.26 -7.84 -11.14
CA CYS A 293 18.92 -7.76 -11.76
C CYS A 293 17.89 -8.57 -10.96
N GLU A 294 16.62 -8.18 -11.06
CA GLU A 294 15.51 -8.96 -10.52
C GLU A 294 14.72 -9.63 -11.65
N ARG A 295 14.47 -10.95 -11.54
CA ARG A 295 13.79 -11.76 -12.57
C ARG A 295 12.43 -12.25 -12.06
N PHE A 296 11.39 -12.01 -12.84
CA PHE A 296 10.01 -12.48 -12.63
C PHE A 296 9.63 -13.33 -13.82
N GLN A 297 9.35 -14.62 -13.62
CA GLN A 297 9.14 -15.55 -14.72
C GLN A 297 7.87 -16.35 -14.49
N ASN A 298 6.98 -16.32 -15.48
CA ASN A 298 5.75 -17.10 -15.51
C ASN A 298 4.95 -16.98 -14.19
N LEU A 299 4.73 -15.74 -13.77
CA LEU A 299 3.98 -15.42 -12.56
C LEU A 299 2.59 -14.95 -12.93
N SER A 300 1.60 -15.30 -12.11
CA SER A 300 0.31 -14.61 -12.14
C SER A 300 0.48 -13.15 -11.68
N LEU A 301 -0.53 -12.30 -11.91
CA LEU A 301 -0.51 -10.91 -11.46
C LEU A 301 -0.41 -10.81 -9.93
N ALA A 302 -1.17 -11.64 -9.19
CA ALA A 302 -1.10 -11.68 -7.73
C ALA A 302 0.29 -12.10 -7.23
N GLU A 303 0.91 -13.08 -7.89
CA GLU A 303 2.26 -13.54 -7.56
C GLU A 303 3.31 -12.48 -7.86
N ALA A 304 3.20 -11.77 -8.99
CA ALA A 304 4.11 -10.68 -9.34
C ALA A 304 4.05 -9.55 -8.30
N ILE A 305 2.85 -9.10 -7.93
CA ILE A 305 2.65 -8.08 -6.89
C ILE A 305 3.20 -8.56 -5.54
N TYR A 306 2.89 -9.79 -5.15
CA TYR A 306 3.42 -10.37 -3.91
C TYR A 306 4.95 -10.40 -3.91
N GLN A 307 5.57 -10.83 -5.00
CA GLN A 307 7.03 -10.90 -5.08
C GLN A 307 7.68 -9.53 -5.11
N VAL A 308 7.09 -8.53 -5.77
CA VAL A 308 7.56 -7.15 -5.71
C VAL A 308 7.54 -6.63 -4.27
N CYS A 309 6.43 -6.84 -3.54
CA CYS A 309 6.31 -6.47 -2.13
C CYS A 309 7.29 -7.24 -1.23
N ALA A 310 7.33 -8.57 -1.34
CA ALA A 310 8.14 -9.41 -0.46
C ALA A 310 9.65 -9.25 -0.70
N ARG A 311 10.09 -9.16 -1.96
CA ARG A 311 11.52 -9.01 -2.32
C ARG A 311 12.06 -7.60 -2.02
N SER A 312 11.20 -6.61 -1.85
CA SER A 312 11.61 -5.30 -1.31
C SER A 312 12.21 -5.41 0.11
N GLY A 313 11.81 -6.44 0.87
CA GLY A 313 12.22 -6.65 2.26
C GLY A 313 11.57 -5.68 3.26
N GLN A 314 10.65 -4.82 2.80
CA GLN A 314 10.09 -3.74 3.61
C GLN A 314 8.71 -4.06 4.20
N ILE A 315 7.90 -4.87 3.50
CA ILE A 315 6.56 -5.27 3.97
C ILE A 315 6.65 -6.67 4.58
N PRO A 316 6.20 -6.86 5.85
CA PRO A 316 6.11 -8.18 6.45
C PRO A 316 5.20 -9.11 5.64
N ALA A 317 5.65 -10.34 5.40
CA ALA A 317 4.86 -11.34 4.65
C ALA A 317 3.49 -11.62 5.28
N SER A 318 3.36 -11.46 6.62
CA SER A 318 2.08 -11.59 7.31
C SER A 318 1.04 -10.54 6.89
N TYR A 319 1.43 -9.46 6.22
CA TYR A 319 0.50 -8.44 5.72
C TYR A 319 0.02 -8.73 4.30
N LEU A 320 0.61 -9.72 3.63
CA LEU A 320 0.34 -10.09 2.25
C LEU A 320 -0.39 -11.45 2.21
N ASP A 321 -1.66 -11.46 1.79
CA ASP A 321 -2.47 -12.68 1.73
C ASP A 321 -2.49 -13.27 0.32
N LEU A 322 -1.39 -13.89 -0.10
CA LEU A 322 -1.26 -14.43 -1.45
C LEU A 322 -2.32 -15.50 -1.78
N ALA A 323 -2.82 -16.23 -0.78
CA ALA A 323 -3.85 -17.24 -0.99
C ALA A 323 -5.16 -16.58 -1.43
N ALA A 324 -5.65 -15.61 -0.65
CA ALA A 324 -6.84 -14.84 -0.99
C ALA A 324 -6.68 -14.09 -2.34
N TRP A 325 -5.48 -13.56 -2.62
CA TRP A 325 -5.23 -12.85 -3.87
C TRP A 325 -5.30 -13.77 -5.10
N ARG A 326 -4.81 -15.01 -4.99
CA ARG A 326 -4.92 -16.00 -6.07
C ARG A 326 -6.37 -16.45 -6.29
N GLU A 327 -7.15 -16.63 -5.23
CA GLU A 327 -8.59 -16.93 -5.33
C GLU A 327 -9.37 -15.79 -6.00
N GLU A 328 -8.98 -14.54 -5.73
CA GLU A 328 -9.55 -13.37 -6.40
C GLU A 328 -9.21 -13.36 -7.90
N GLU A 329 -7.96 -13.68 -8.24
CA GLU A 329 -7.44 -13.67 -9.61
C GLU A 329 -8.00 -14.79 -10.52
N GLN A 330 -8.16 -16.01 -9.98
CA GLN A 330 -8.53 -17.21 -10.74
C GLN A 330 -9.83 -17.08 -11.54
N GLY A 331 -10.76 -16.24 -11.09
CA GLY A 331 -12.02 -16.03 -11.78
C GLY A 331 -11.95 -15.13 -13.03
N TRP A 332 -10.90 -14.31 -13.18
CA TRP A 332 -10.97 -13.13 -14.07
C TRP A 332 -9.71 -12.82 -14.88
N LEU A 333 -8.53 -13.20 -14.34
CA LEU A 333 -7.23 -12.96 -14.98
C LEU A 333 -6.50 -14.26 -15.26
N LEU A 334 -7.22 -15.38 -15.35
CA LEU A 334 -6.64 -16.67 -15.69
C LEU A 334 -5.91 -16.56 -17.03
N GLY A 335 -4.63 -16.97 -17.06
CA GLY A 335 -3.80 -16.91 -18.26
C GLY A 335 -2.93 -15.66 -18.40
N PHE A 336 -3.07 -14.67 -17.50
CA PHE A 336 -2.16 -13.53 -17.43
C PHE A 336 -0.81 -13.97 -16.83
N ASN A 337 0.04 -14.57 -17.66
CA ASN A 337 1.37 -15.00 -17.25
C ASN A 337 2.38 -13.90 -17.53
N LEU A 338 2.88 -13.29 -16.46
CA LEU A 338 3.81 -12.18 -16.51
C LEU A 338 5.26 -12.65 -16.49
N ASP A 339 6.06 -11.97 -17.29
CA ASP A 339 7.47 -12.22 -17.48
C ASP A 339 8.21 -10.87 -17.55
N ALA A 340 9.16 -10.63 -16.65
CA ALA A 340 9.94 -9.40 -16.61
C ALA A 340 11.35 -9.65 -16.11
N ILE A 341 12.27 -8.77 -16.53
CA ILE A 341 13.54 -8.56 -15.84
C ILE A 341 13.69 -7.07 -15.55
N VAL A 342 14.11 -6.75 -14.34
CA VAL A 342 14.36 -5.38 -13.88
C VAL A 342 15.87 -5.24 -13.69
N PRO A 343 16.59 -4.65 -14.67
CA PRO A 343 18.07 -4.70 -14.71
C PRO A 343 18.76 -3.68 -13.79
N LYS A 344 18.03 -2.65 -13.38
CA LYS A 344 18.53 -1.55 -12.55
C LYS A 344 17.55 -1.26 -11.42
N PRO A 345 17.97 -0.64 -10.30
CA PRO A 345 17.06 -0.29 -9.23
C PRO A 345 15.90 0.58 -9.74
N VAL A 346 14.67 0.06 -9.61
CA VAL A 346 13.43 0.79 -9.89
C VAL A 346 12.63 0.88 -8.59
N GLY A 347 11.99 2.03 -8.34
CA GLY A 347 11.17 2.20 -7.15
C GLY A 347 10.03 1.18 -7.07
N VAL A 348 9.81 0.62 -5.88
CA VAL A 348 8.82 -0.47 -5.69
C VAL A 348 7.41 0.02 -5.97
N ALA A 349 7.04 1.24 -5.56
CA ALA A 349 5.74 1.82 -5.89
C ALA A 349 5.54 2.02 -7.41
N THR A 350 6.61 2.30 -8.16
CA THR A 350 6.54 2.33 -9.63
C THR A 350 6.24 0.95 -10.20
N LEU A 351 6.93 -0.10 -9.76
CA LEU A 351 6.68 -1.47 -10.23
C LEU A 351 5.26 -1.96 -9.88
N LEU A 352 4.76 -1.61 -8.69
CA LEU A 352 3.37 -1.91 -8.31
C LEU A 352 2.36 -1.11 -9.16
N GLY A 353 2.67 0.14 -9.51
CA GLY A 353 1.89 0.94 -10.43
C GLY A 353 1.79 0.32 -11.83
N GLU A 354 2.91 -0.13 -12.39
CA GLU A 354 2.96 -0.85 -13.67
C GLU A 354 2.09 -2.13 -13.64
N LEU A 355 2.09 -2.86 -12.53
CA LEU A 355 1.30 -4.08 -12.37
C LEU A 355 -0.21 -3.81 -12.22
N GLN A 356 -0.61 -2.73 -11.54
CA GLN A 356 -2.02 -2.39 -11.37
C GLN A 356 -2.77 -2.09 -12.68
N GLN A 357 -2.03 -1.65 -13.70
CA GLN A 357 -2.55 -1.39 -15.04
C GLN A 357 -3.09 -2.66 -15.74
N PHE A 358 -2.70 -3.86 -15.27
CA PHE A 358 -3.25 -5.14 -15.75
C PHE A 358 -4.67 -5.43 -15.21
N GLY A 359 -5.35 -4.42 -14.66
CA GLY A 359 -6.74 -4.53 -14.26
C GLY A 359 -6.93 -4.94 -12.80
N CYS A 360 -6.01 -4.60 -11.90
CA CYS A 360 -6.20 -4.79 -10.46
C CYS A 360 -6.01 -3.49 -9.68
N THR A 361 -6.21 -3.54 -8.37
CA THR A 361 -5.98 -2.42 -7.46
C THR A 361 -5.44 -2.94 -6.15
N VAL A 362 -4.44 -2.25 -5.60
CA VAL A 362 -3.76 -2.59 -4.35
C VAL A 362 -3.82 -1.41 -3.40
N TRP A 363 -4.24 -1.65 -2.16
CA TRP A 363 -4.37 -0.59 -1.16
C TRP A 363 -4.12 -1.09 0.26
N PRO A 364 -3.84 -0.18 1.21
CA PRO A 364 -3.60 -0.56 2.59
C PRO A 364 -4.92 -0.65 3.37
N ASP A 365 -5.05 -1.67 4.21
CA ASP A 365 -6.07 -1.80 5.23
C ASP A 365 -5.40 -1.62 6.59
N VAL A 366 -5.55 -0.42 7.16
CA VAL A 366 -4.90 -0.02 8.41
C VAL A 366 -5.50 -0.71 9.63
N GLU A 367 -6.76 -1.15 9.57
CA GLU A 367 -7.43 -1.82 10.69
C GLU A 367 -7.07 -3.30 10.73
N ALA A 368 -7.15 -3.99 9.58
CA ALA A 368 -6.76 -5.39 9.49
C ALA A 368 -5.22 -5.58 9.47
N GLN A 369 -4.45 -4.50 9.32
CA GLN A 369 -3.00 -4.52 9.13
C GLN A 369 -2.60 -5.39 7.92
N LYS A 370 -3.32 -5.22 6.81
CA LYS A 370 -3.11 -5.98 5.57
C LYS A 370 -2.91 -5.07 4.37
N VAL A 371 -2.29 -5.61 3.34
CA VAL A 371 -2.40 -5.07 1.98
C VAL A 371 -3.54 -5.83 1.30
N ARG A 372 -4.48 -5.09 0.71
CA ARG A 372 -5.60 -5.63 -0.05
C ARG A 372 -5.26 -5.63 -1.53
N PHE A 373 -5.81 -6.61 -2.23
CA PHE A 373 -5.71 -6.78 -3.67
C PHE A 373 -7.10 -7.13 -4.18
N ARG A 374 -7.54 -6.48 -5.26
CA ARG A 374 -8.81 -6.78 -5.92
C ARG A 374 -8.67 -6.63 -7.42
N VAL A 375 -9.29 -7.53 -8.17
CA VAL A 375 -9.39 -7.39 -9.63
C VAL A 375 -10.53 -6.43 -9.95
N ASN A 376 -10.39 -5.64 -11.01
CA ASN A 376 -11.49 -4.80 -11.49
C ASN A 376 -12.52 -5.68 -12.20
N ARG A 377 -13.47 -6.20 -11.43
CA ARG A 377 -14.51 -7.12 -11.87
C ARG A 377 -15.88 -6.74 -11.31
N PRO A 378 -16.97 -7.24 -11.90
CA PRO A 378 -18.31 -7.22 -11.31
C PRO A 378 -18.36 -7.82 -9.88
N ILE A 379 -19.42 -7.47 -9.16
CA ILE A 379 -19.72 -7.97 -7.81
C ILE A 379 -20.03 -9.48 -7.90
N ARG A 380 -19.44 -10.29 -7.02
CA ARG A 380 -19.77 -11.72 -6.93
C ARG A 380 -21.13 -11.94 -6.26
N PRO A 381 -21.84 -13.06 -6.48
CA PRO A 381 -23.16 -13.28 -5.88
C PRO A 381 -23.09 -13.43 -4.36
N ASP A 382 -21.97 -13.90 -3.83
CA ASP A 382 -21.70 -14.03 -2.40
C ASP A 382 -21.22 -12.72 -1.75
N GLU A 383 -21.04 -11.65 -2.53
CA GLU A 383 -20.68 -10.32 -2.03
C GLU A 383 -21.93 -9.46 -1.77
N PRO A 384 -21.96 -8.72 -0.64
CA PRO A 384 -23.10 -7.88 -0.32
C PRO A 384 -23.25 -6.74 -1.34
N ARG A 385 -24.46 -6.61 -1.90
CA ARG A 385 -24.85 -5.51 -2.78
C ARG A 385 -25.36 -4.32 -1.97
N MET A 386 -24.47 -3.48 -1.49
CA MET A 386 -24.86 -2.29 -0.73
C MET A 386 -25.44 -1.21 -1.66
N VAL A 387 -26.64 -0.71 -1.35
CA VAL A 387 -27.30 0.39 -2.06
C VAL A 387 -27.39 1.61 -1.15
N LEU A 388 -26.73 2.69 -1.53
CA LEU A 388 -26.78 3.98 -0.86
C LEU A 388 -27.78 4.90 -1.58
N THR A 389 -28.76 5.41 -0.83
CA THR A 389 -29.82 6.27 -1.36
C THR A 389 -29.87 7.61 -0.62
N ASP A 390 -30.50 8.62 -1.23
CA ASP A 390 -30.75 9.89 -0.54
C ASP A 390 -31.69 9.74 0.67
N ALA A 391 -32.58 8.75 0.67
CA ALA A 391 -33.56 8.55 1.74
C ALA A 391 -32.93 7.95 3.01
N ASP A 392 -32.01 6.99 2.84
CA ASP A 392 -31.54 6.14 3.93
C ASP A 392 -30.02 6.14 4.11
N GLY A 393 -29.26 6.69 3.15
CA GLY A 393 -27.79 6.64 3.14
C GLY A 393 -27.11 7.98 3.41
N PHE A 394 -27.51 9.03 2.69
CA PHE A 394 -26.76 10.30 2.65
C PHE A 394 -27.29 11.36 3.61
N ILE A 395 -26.37 12.04 4.30
CA ILE A 395 -26.72 13.21 5.12
C ILE A 395 -27.17 14.36 4.22
N GLU A 396 -28.27 15.01 4.60
CA GLU A 396 -28.86 16.11 3.84
C GLU A 396 -27.83 17.20 3.50
N ARG A 397 -27.82 17.67 2.24
CA ARG A 397 -26.94 18.73 1.71
C ARG A 397 -25.44 18.43 1.82
N SER A 398 -25.05 17.16 1.94
CA SER A 398 -23.64 16.75 1.97
C SER A 398 -23.13 16.19 0.64
N SER A 399 -24.04 15.77 -0.24
CA SER A 399 -23.70 15.10 -1.50
C SER A 399 -23.25 16.08 -2.58
N ALA A 400 -22.24 15.69 -3.37
CA ALA A 400 -21.72 16.43 -4.52
C ALA A 400 -21.26 15.48 -5.61
N VAL A 401 -21.40 15.90 -6.88
CA VAL A 401 -20.95 15.14 -8.05
C VAL A 401 -19.97 15.97 -8.86
N SER A 402 -18.89 15.35 -9.34
CA SER A 402 -17.93 15.94 -10.26
C SER A 402 -17.57 14.98 -11.39
N ASP A 403 -17.35 15.53 -12.58
CA ASP A 403 -16.88 14.78 -13.75
C ASP A 403 -15.34 14.80 -13.79
N GLU A 404 -14.72 13.65 -14.02
CA GLU A 404 -13.28 13.46 -14.06
C GLU A 404 -12.77 13.37 -15.50
N GLU A 405 -12.86 14.47 -16.25
CA GLU A 405 -12.53 14.50 -17.70
C GLU A 405 -11.11 14.03 -18.03
N GLU A 406 -10.17 14.21 -17.11
CA GLU A 406 -8.77 13.80 -17.28
C GLU A 406 -8.56 12.28 -17.20
N LEU A 407 -9.50 11.55 -16.61
CA LEU A 407 -9.48 10.09 -16.60
C LEU A 407 -10.04 9.50 -17.89
N ARG A 408 -10.62 10.31 -18.79
CA ARG A 408 -11.21 9.81 -20.03
C ARG A 408 -10.13 9.25 -20.95
N VAL A 409 -10.35 8.05 -21.47
CA VAL A 409 -9.49 7.36 -22.43
C VAL A 409 -10.35 6.75 -23.53
N SER A 410 -10.33 7.32 -24.73
CA SER A 410 -11.02 6.75 -25.90
C SER A 410 -10.10 5.86 -26.75
N GLN A 411 -8.78 6.06 -26.64
CA GLN A 411 -7.77 5.28 -27.37
C GLN A 411 -6.59 4.97 -26.45
N MET A 412 -6.26 3.69 -26.31
CA MET A 412 -5.15 3.23 -25.48
C MET A 412 -4.13 2.48 -26.34
N PHE A 413 -2.92 3.02 -26.42
CA PHE A 413 -1.76 2.36 -27.03
C PHE A 413 -0.98 1.61 -25.96
N LEU A 414 -0.88 0.28 -26.10
CA LEU A 414 -0.08 -0.54 -25.20
C LEU A 414 1.09 -1.17 -25.97
N TRP A 415 2.31 -0.73 -25.67
CA TRP A 415 3.55 -1.21 -26.24
C TRP A 415 4.14 -2.33 -25.38
N HIS A 416 4.53 -3.42 -26.02
CA HIS A 416 5.02 -4.61 -25.32
C HIS A 416 5.99 -5.44 -26.19
N GLY A 417 6.60 -6.46 -25.59
CA GLY A 417 7.67 -7.22 -26.23
C GLY A 417 8.93 -6.37 -26.36
N MET A 418 9.59 -6.12 -25.23
CA MET A 418 10.78 -5.26 -25.20
C MET A 418 11.87 -5.76 -26.15
N LEU A 419 12.53 -4.84 -26.84
CA LEU A 419 13.70 -5.12 -27.67
C LEU A 419 14.93 -5.30 -26.79
N ASP A 420 15.16 -4.36 -25.87
CA ASP A 420 16.22 -4.40 -24.85
C ASP A 420 15.62 -4.05 -23.48
N ALA A 421 15.76 -4.98 -22.52
CA ALA A 421 15.24 -4.80 -21.17
C ALA A 421 15.90 -3.67 -20.36
N THR A 422 17.09 -3.20 -20.78
CA THR A 422 17.76 -2.02 -20.19
C THR A 422 17.27 -0.69 -20.77
N GLY A 423 16.54 -0.75 -21.88
CA GLY A 423 16.00 0.40 -22.58
C GLY A 423 14.86 1.10 -21.83
N ASP A 424 14.41 2.20 -22.43
CA ASP A 424 13.38 3.08 -21.87
C ASP A 424 11.97 2.52 -22.14
N LEU A 425 11.06 2.62 -21.15
CA LEU A 425 9.67 2.21 -21.31
C LEU A 425 8.81 3.28 -21.98
N ASP A 426 9.24 4.54 -21.95
CA ASP A 426 8.51 5.65 -22.56
C ASP A 426 8.77 5.77 -24.06
N LYS A 427 9.68 4.95 -24.61
CA LYS A 427 10.05 4.94 -26.02
C LYS A 427 9.44 3.75 -26.73
N ALA A 428 8.41 4.00 -27.53
CA ALA A 428 7.78 3.00 -28.41
C ALA A 428 8.81 2.25 -29.29
N SER A 429 9.92 2.90 -29.67
CA SER A 429 11.00 2.29 -30.45
C SER A 429 11.74 1.15 -29.74
N ASN A 430 11.56 0.98 -28.42
CA ASN A 430 12.11 -0.13 -27.65
C ASN A 430 11.15 -1.34 -27.58
N PHE A 431 10.05 -1.33 -28.32
CA PHE A 431 9.07 -2.40 -28.32
C PHE A 431 8.90 -2.98 -29.72
N ARG A 432 8.74 -4.30 -29.78
CA ARG A 432 8.48 -5.04 -31.03
C ARG A 432 7.06 -4.86 -31.51
N ARG A 433 6.13 -4.66 -30.56
CA ARG A 433 4.70 -4.75 -30.79
C ARG A 433 3.97 -3.64 -30.06
N GLY A 434 2.84 -3.25 -30.62
CA GLY A 434 1.89 -2.34 -30.01
C GLY A 434 0.48 -2.77 -30.38
N VAL A 435 -0.40 -2.76 -29.40
CA VAL A 435 -1.83 -2.96 -29.59
C VAL A 435 -2.56 -1.65 -29.32
N VAL A 436 -3.70 -1.47 -29.95
CA VAL A 436 -4.52 -0.26 -29.78
C VAL A 436 -5.93 -0.69 -29.40
N GLY A 437 -6.35 -0.33 -28.19
CA GLY A 437 -7.76 -0.34 -27.81
C GLY A 437 -8.40 0.95 -28.30
N VAL A 438 -9.56 0.86 -28.97
CA VAL A 438 -10.27 2.02 -29.51
C VAL A 438 -11.76 1.86 -29.25
N GLU A 439 -12.37 2.89 -28.70
CA GLU A 439 -13.82 3.05 -28.63
C GLU A 439 -14.26 4.20 -29.54
N ASP A 440 -15.26 3.98 -30.41
CA ASP A 440 -15.76 5.05 -31.28
C ASP A 440 -16.67 5.98 -30.50
N THR A 441 -16.05 6.94 -29.84
CA THR A 441 -16.78 7.96 -29.10
C THR A 441 -17.08 9.21 -29.95
N SER A 442 -16.90 9.20 -31.28
CA SER A 442 -16.99 10.42 -32.12
C SER A 442 -18.36 11.11 -32.08
N ARG A 443 -19.42 10.34 -31.82
CA ARG A 443 -20.78 10.85 -31.65
C ARG A 443 -20.94 11.54 -30.29
N THR A 444 -20.43 10.92 -29.23
CA THR A 444 -20.55 11.33 -27.82
C THR A 444 -19.58 12.45 -27.46
N TYR A 445 -18.31 12.34 -27.86
CA TYR A 445 -17.24 13.30 -27.63
C TYR A 445 -16.63 13.77 -28.96
N LYS A 446 -16.40 15.08 -29.09
CA LYS A 446 -15.85 15.67 -30.33
C LYS A 446 -14.32 15.67 -30.41
N VAL A 447 -13.65 15.23 -29.34
CA VAL A 447 -12.19 15.19 -29.23
C VAL A 447 -11.76 13.84 -28.65
N PRO A 448 -10.83 13.12 -29.29
CA PRO A 448 -10.32 11.87 -28.74
C PRO A 448 -9.44 12.14 -27.51
N ALA A 449 -9.46 11.23 -26.55
CA ALA A 449 -8.54 11.20 -25.42
C ALA A 449 -7.60 9.99 -25.56
N LEU A 450 -6.31 10.28 -25.78
CA LEU A 450 -5.30 9.26 -26.09
C LEU A 450 -4.42 9.01 -24.87
N GLN A 451 -4.18 7.75 -24.56
CA GLN A 451 -3.20 7.31 -23.58
C GLN A 451 -2.24 6.30 -24.22
N SER A 452 -0.97 6.33 -23.84
CA SER A 452 0.06 5.42 -24.33
C SER A 452 0.89 4.91 -23.18
N LEU A 453 1.19 3.60 -23.18
CA LEU A 453 1.94 2.92 -22.13
C LEU A 453 2.87 1.86 -22.70
N GLY A 454 4.10 1.79 -22.19
CA GLY A 454 5.00 0.67 -22.43
C GLY A 454 5.08 -0.24 -21.21
N THR A 455 5.02 -1.56 -21.39
CA THR A 455 5.11 -2.53 -20.29
C THR A 455 6.28 -3.51 -20.44
N ARG A 456 7.02 -3.71 -19.35
CA ARG A 456 8.07 -4.72 -19.24
C ARG A 456 7.54 -6.12 -18.90
N TRP A 457 6.31 -6.21 -18.41
CA TRP A 457 5.75 -7.41 -17.76
C TRP A 457 5.29 -8.50 -18.74
N LEU A 458 5.37 -8.24 -20.04
CA LEU A 458 5.11 -9.21 -21.11
C LEU A 458 6.41 -9.70 -21.78
N GLY A 459 7.54 -9.51 -21.11
CA GLY A 459 8.87 -9.95 -21.54
C GLY A 459 9.30 -9.39 -22.89
N LEU A 460 10.25 -10.09 -23.52
CA LEU A 460 10.77 -9.73 -24.85
C LEU A 460 9.90 -10.23 -26.00
N ALA A 461 9.23 -11.36 -25.78
CA ALA A 461 8.37 -11.95 -26.79
C ALA A 461 7.11 -11.10 -27.00
N GLY A 462 6.61 -10.48 -25.93
CA GLY A 462 5.30 -9.85 -25.91
C GLY A 462 4.18 -10.89 -25.86
N ASP A 463 2.98 -10.42 -25.54
CA ASP A 463 1.75 -11.21 -25.60
C ASP A 463 0.60 -10.31 -26.07
N ASP A 464 0.23 -10.45 -27.35
CA ASP A 464 -0.80 -9.60 -27.98
C ASP A 464 -2.18 -9.85 -27.36
N ALA A 465 -2.45 -11.07 -26.86
CA ALA A 465 -3.74 -11.41 -26.27
C ALA A 465 -3.91 -10.72 -24.91
N ILE A 466 -2.90 -10.81 -24.03
CA ILE A 466 -2.92 -10.11 -22.74
C ILE A 466 -2.92 -8.60 -22.97
N ALA A 467 -2.08 -8.10 -23.89
CA ALA A 467 -2.00 -6.68 -24.17
C ALA A 467 -3.33 -6.11 -24.69
N SER A 468 -3.97 -6.79 -25.65
CA SER A 468 -5.26 -6.33 -26.20
C SER A 468 -6.34 -6.32 -25.13
N ALA A 469 -6.42 -7.37 -24.31
CA ALA A 469 -7.37 -7.44 -23.20
C ALA A 469 -7.16 -6.29 -22.19
N VAL A 470 -5.92 -5.91 -21.89
CA VAL A 470 -5.63 -4.77 -21.00
C VAL A 470 -6.05 -3.45 -21.65
N ALA A 471 -5.70 -3.22 -22.92
CA ALA A 471 -6.04 -2.00 -23.63
C ALA A 471 -7.56 -1.82 -23.78
N GLU A 472 -8.27 -2.88 -24.15
CA GLU A 472 -9.73 -2.89 -24.27
C GLU A 472 -10.42 -2.65 -22.92
N ARG A 473 -9.95 -3.27 -21.84
CA ARG A 473 -10.51 -3.04 -20.49
C ARG A 473 -10.34 -1.62 -19.99
N ILE A 474 -9.20 -0.98 -20.27
CA ILE A 474 -8.98 0.43 -19.92
C ILE A 474 -9.96 1.30 -20.72
N VAL A 475 -10.02 1.11 -22.04
CA VAL A 475 -10.91 1.92 -22.88
C VAL A 475 -12.38 1.70 -22.53
N ALA A 476 -12.85 0.46 -22.37
CA ALA A 476 -14.24 0.17 -21.99
C ALA A 476 -14.66 0.83 -20.67
N ARG A 477 -13.71 0.95 -19.73
CA ARG A 477 -13.95 1.57 -18.43
C ARG A 477 -13.93 3.09 -18.46
N PHE A 478 -13.06 3.68 -19.30
CA PHE A 478 -12.72 5.10 -19.27
C PHE A 478 -13.13 5.85 -20.54
N SER A 479 -13.81 5.21 -21.49
CA SER A 479 -14.33 5.83 -22.72
C SER A 479 -15.38 6.89 -22.43
N GLU A 480 -16.25 6.62 -21.44
CA GLU A 480 -17.13 7.59 -20.82
C GLU A 480 -16.41 8.30 -19.67
N THR A 481 -16.70 9.59 -19.50
CA THR A 481 -16.09 10.41 -18.44
C THR A 481 -16.51 9.86 -17.08
N PRO A 482 -15.57 9.36 -16.25
CA PRO A 482 -15.90 8.89 -14.92
C PRO A 482 -16.46 10.02 -14.06
N ARG A 483 -17.32 9.68 -13.11
CA ARG A 483 -17.88 10.64 -12.15
C ARG A 483 -17.49 10.27 -10.73
N THR A 484 -17.12 11.27 -9.95
CA THR A 484 -16.92 11.14 -8.51
C THR A 484 -18.18 11.62 -7.79
N PHE A 485 -18.65 10.83 -6.81
CA PHE A 485 -19.72 11.20 -5.89
C PHE A 485 -19.13 11.32 -4.48
N GLU A 486 -19.17 12.51 -3.90
CA GLU A 486 -18.78 12.74 -2.50
C GLU A 486 -20.03 12.89 -1.64
N ALA A 487 -20.05 12.30 -0.44
CA ALA A 487 -21.14 12.50 0.53
C ALA A 487 -20.66 12.29 1.97
N LEU A 488 -21.50 12.68 2.94
CA LEU A 488 -21.37 12.26 4.33
C LEU A 488 -22.41 11.16 4.63
N LEU A 489 -21.96 10.10 5.28
CA LEU A 489 -22.80 9.02 5.81
C LEU A 489 -22.85 9.11 7.34
N ASP A 490 -23.92 8.57 7.91
CA ASP A 490 -23.93 8.22 9.34
C ASP A 490 -22.95 7.07 9.62
N GLN A 491 -22.43 7.01 10.84
CA GLN A 491 -21.49 5.97 11.28
C GLN A 491 -22.03 4.55 11.05
N GLY A 492 -23.31 4.28 11.35
CA GLY A 492 -23.88 2.93 11.20
C GLY A 492 -24.03 2.47 9.74
N GLN A 493 -24.22 3.41 8.82
CA GLN A 493 -24.20 3.11 7.37
C GLN A 493 -22.77 2.92 6.86
N ALA A 494 -21.84 3.74 7.34
CA ALA A 494 -20.44 3.67 6.94
C ALA A 494 -19.76 2.36 7.37
N GLU A 495 -20.16 1.75 8.49
CA GLU A 495 -19.62 0.47 8.97
C GLU A 495 -19.91 -0.71 8.03
N GLN A 496 -20.88 -0.57 7.11
CA GLN A 496 -21.26 -1.61 6.14
C GLN A 496 -20.40 -1.59 4.88
N ILE A 497 -19.57 -0.57 4.68
CA ILE A 497 -18.75 -0.40 3.48
C ILE A 497 -17.28 -0.20 3.85
N LYS A 498 -16.38 -0.70 3.01
CA LYS A 498 -14.93 -0.52 3.18
C LYS A 498 -14.30 0.09 1.95
N LEU A 499 -13.08 0.59 2.15
CA LEU A 499 -12.28 1.10 1.05
C LEU A 499 -12.05 0.00 0.00
N GLY A 500 -12.37 0.29 -1.26
CA GLY A 500 -12.30 -0.65 -2.38
C GLY A 500 -13.55 -1.52 -2.60
N ASP A 501 -14.61 -1.33 -1.80
CA ASP A 501 -15.88 -2.02 -2.04
C ASP A 501 -16.68 -1.38 -3.18
N PRO A 502 -17.30 -2.18 -4.05
CA PRO A 502 -18.31 -1.72 -4.97
C PRO A 502 -19.63 -1.51 -4.23
N VAL A 503 -20.29 -0.40 -4.54
CA VAL A 503 -21.57 0.02 -3.97
C VAL A 503 -22.45 0.57 -5.08
N PHE A 504 -23.76 0.50 -4.90
CA PHE A 504 -24.71 1.14 -5.79
C PHE A 504 -25.17 2.47 -5.19
N VAL A 505 -25.16 3.53 -5.99
CA VAL A 505 -25.62 4.85 -5.58
C VAL A 505 -26.86 5.21 -6.37
N ARG A 506 -27.93 5.55 -5.67
CA ARG A 506 -29.14 6.12 -6.26
C ARG A 506 -29.42 7.47 -5.62
N SER A 507 -29.17 8.55 -6.36
CA SER A 507 -29.34 9.92 -5.86
C SER A 507 -29.99 10.82 -6.90
N HIS A 508 -30.74 11.83 -6.44
CA HIS A 508 -31.29 12.91 -7.25
C HIS A 508 -30.22 13.75 -7.96
N LEU A 509 -28.94 13.62 -7.57
CA LEU A 509 -27.82 14.24 -8.28
C LEU A 509 -27.36 13.43 -9.50
N ILE A 510 -27.73 12.15 -9.60
CA ILE A 510 -27.41 11.26 -10.71
C ILE A 510 -28.71 10.79 -11.35
N VAL A 511 -29.15 11.53 -12.37
CA VAL A 511 -30.44 11.30 -13.03
C VAL A 511 -30.26 10.83 -14.47
N GLY A 512 -31.25 10.08 -14.95
CA GLY A 512 -31.37 9.68 -16.35
C GLY A 512 -32.00 10.78 -17.21
N ALA A 513 -32.26 10.46 -18.48
CA ALA A 513 -32.81 11.42 -19.46
C ALA A 513 -34.20 11.99 -19.08
N THR A 514 -34.97 11.28 -18.27
CA THR A 514 -36.29 11.73 -17.78
C THR A 514 -36.20 12.62 -16.54
N GLY A 515 -35.02 12.75 -15.93
CA GLY A 515 -34.84 13.39 -14.63
C GLY A 515 -35.05 12.45 -13.44
N GLU A 516 -35.39 11.18 -13.66
CA GLU A 516 -35.50 10.17 -12.59
C GLU A 516 -34.12 9.71 -12.11
N PRO A 517 -33.90 9.51 -10.79
CA PRO A 517 -32.66 8.97 -10.24
C PRO A 517 -32.31 7.59 -10.79
N VAL A 518 -31.08 7.43 -11.28
CA VAL A 518 -30.56 6.17 -11.81
C VAL A 518 -29.60 5.53 -10.82
N THR A 519 -29.77 4.23 -10.57
CA THR A 519 -28.83 3.44 -9.78
C THR A 519 -27.54 3.24 -10.55
N THR A 520 -26.43 3.75 -10.02
CA THR A 520 -25.11 3.69 -10.65
C THR A 520 -24.15 2.91 -9.77
N MET A 521 -23.43 1.94 -10.36
CA MET A 521 -22.37 1.20 -9.66
C MET A 521 -21.13 2.09 -9.51
N MET A 522 -20.60 2.16 -8.29
CA MET A 522 -19.44 2.95 -7.92
C MET A 522 -18.51 2.17 -7.00
N VAL A 523 -17.23 2.51 -6.97
CA VAL A 523 -16.26 1.94 -6.03
C VAL A 523 -15.91 2.97 -4.96
N VAL A 524 -15.80 2.53 -3.70
CA VAL A 524 -15.37 3.37 -2.58
C VAL A 524 -13.88 3.69 -2.73
N LYS A 525 -13.56 4.89 -3.24
CA LYS A 525 -12.17 5.37 -3.38
C LYS A 525 -11.61 5.99 -2.11
N TYR A 526 -12.46 6.51 -1.25
CA TYR A 526 -12.08 7.15 0.01
C TYR A 526 -13.17 6.98 1.05
N ILE A 527 -12.78 6.67 2.28
CA ILE A 527 -13.67 6.62 3.43
C ILE A 527 -12.90 7.08 4.68
N ALA A 528 -13.43 8.08 5.39
CA ALA A 528 -12.79 8.60 6.60
C ALA A 528 -13.80 9.24 7.55
N PRO A 529 -13.61 9.15 8.88
CA PRO A 529 -14.43 9.91 9.81
C PRO A 529 -14.24 11.41 9.58
N SER A 530 -15.35 12.12 9.31
CA SER A 530 -15.39 13.58 9.24
C SER A 530 -15.62 14.19 10.63
N ILE A 531 -16.47 13.55 11.43
CA ILE A 531 -16.65 13.81 12.86
C ILE A 531 -16.61 12.44 13.51
N ALA A 532 -15.60 12.20 14.36
CA ALA A 532 -15.41 10.92 15.02
C ALA A 532 -16.71 10.46 15.70
N GLY A 533 -17.12 9.21 15.47
CA GLY A 533 -18.32 8.61 16.06
C GLY A 533 -19.66 9.07 15.50
N HIS A 534 -19.71 10.01 14.54
CA HIS A 534 -20.97 10.55 14.04
C HIS A 534 -21.10 10.56 12.52
N ARG A 535 -20.10 11.11 11.81
CA ARG A 535 -20.20 11.34 10.36
C ARG A 535 -18.96 10.84 9.66
N VAL A 536 -19.15 10.11 8.57
CA VAL A 536 -18.08 9.56 7.74
C VAL A 536 -18.16 10.18 6.36
N LYS A 537 -17.05 10.77 5.89
CA LYS A 537 -16.94 11.25 4.52
C LYS A 537 -16.57 10.09 3.61
N VAL A 538 -17.30 9.95 2.52
CA VAL A 538 -17.02 9.00 1.45
C VAL A 538 -16.78 9.72 0.13
N LYS A 539 -15.90 9.15 -0.70
CA LYS A 539 -15.81 9.47 -2.13
C LYS A 539 -15.91 8.18 -2.92
N LEU A 540 -16.81 8.17 -3.88
CA LEU A 540 -17.16 7.05 -4.72
C LEU A 540 -16.84 7.43 -6.17
N GLU A 541 -16.32 6.51 -6.99
CA GLU A 541 -16.10 6.73 -8.42
C GLU A 541 -16.92 5.75 -9.22
N THR A 542 -17.51 6.19 -10.33
CA THR A 542 -18.18 5.31 -11.29
C THR A 542 -17.33 4.11 -11.64
N PHE A 543 -17.91 2.94 -11.43
CA PHE A 543 -17.28 1.66 -11.68
C PHE A 543 -18.22 0.85 -12.58
N ALA A 544 -18.35 1.34 -13.82
CA ALA A 544 -19.24 0.76 -14.81
C ALA A 544 -18.54 -0.35 -15.60
N PHE A 545 -19.32 -1.34 -15.99
CA PHE A 545 -18.97 -2.34 -16.99
C PHE A 545 -19.97 -2.23 -18.14
N GLU A 546 -19.54 -2.54 -19.36
CA GLU A 546 -20.43 -2.49 -20.52
C GLU A 546 -21.36 -3.71 -20.54
N GLY A 547 -22.64 -3.50 -20.23
CA GLY A 547 -23.66 -4.56 -20.19
C GLY A 547 -23.94 -5.13 -18.79
N ASN A 548 -24.95 -5.99 -18.72
CA ASN A 548 -25.32 -6.68 -17.49
C ASN A 548 -24.47 -7.92 -17.32
N TYR A 549 -23.55 -7.90 -16.35
CA TYR A 549 -22.75 -9.06 -15.95
C TYR A 549 -23.39 -9.74 -14.74
N GLY A 550 -23.52 -11.05 -14.80
CA GLY A 550 -24.09 -11.85 -13.71
C GLY A 550 -23.53 -13.27 -13.72
N TYR A 551 -23.61 -13.92 -12.57
CA TYR A 551 -23.25 -15.33 -12.43
C TYR A 551 -24.46 -16.19 -12.75
N TRP A 552 -24.30 -17.25 -13.55
CA TRP A 552 -25.39 -18.15 -13.86
C TRP A 552 -26.10 -18.65 -12.60
N ALA A 553 -27.43 -18.58 -12.61
CA ALA A 553 -28.26 -19.13 -11.58
C ALA A 553 -27.90 -20.60 -11.35
N ALA A 554 -27.70 -20.97 -10.09
CA ALA A 554 -27.33 -22.34 -9.73
C ALA A 554 -28.48 -23.32 -10.04
N ASP A 555 -28.13 -24.59 -10.27
CA ASP A 555 -29.11 -25.66 -10.45
C ASP A 555 -30.15 -25.66 -9.32
N GLY A 556 -31.43 -25.56 -9.66
CA GLY A 556 -32.54 -25.49 -8.71
C GLY A 556 -33.05 -24.08 -8.40
N THR A 557 -32.46 -23.03 -8.99
CA THR A 557 -33.07 -21.69 -9.00
C THR A 557 -34.35 -21.71 -9.83
N PRO A 558 -35.49 -21.15 -9.36
CA PRO A 558 -36.71 -21.05 -10.16
C PRO A 558 -36.50 -20.26 -11.45
N ASP A 559 -37.37 -20.44 -12.46
CA ASP A 559 -37.34 -19.60 -13.66
C ASP A 559 -37.55 -18.12 -13.31
N TYR A 560 -37.07 -17.21 -14.17
CA TYR A 560 -37.01 -15.77 -13.90
C TYR A 560 -38.32 -15.19 -13.33
N ASP A 561 -39.46 -15.49 -13.97
CA ASP A 561 -40.77 -14.98 -13.58
C ASP A 561 -41.23 -15.48 -12.20
N SER A 562 -40.70 -16.63 -11.77
CA SER A 562 -41.00 -17.28 -10.49
C SER A 562 -39.93 -17.01 -9.42
N ALA A 563 -38.77 -16.47 -9.80
CA ALA A 563 -37.71 -16.13 -8.87
C ALA A 563 -38.10 -14.91 -8.02
N PRO A 564 -37.78 -14.87 -6.71
CA PRO A 564 -37.91 -13.65 -5.90
C PRO A 564 -37.00 -12.53 -6.42
N GLU A 565 -37.38 -11.27 -6.17
CA GLU A 565 -36.69 -10.08 -6.70
C GLU A 565 -35.18 -10.06 -6.40
N VAL A 566 -34.79 -10.47 -5.19
CA VAL A 566 -33.37 -10.59 -4.79
C VAL A 566 -32.60 -11.55 -5.71
N GLN A 567 -33.18 -12.69 -6.07
CA GLN A 567 -32.53 -13.63 -6.99
C GLN A 567 -32.43 -13.07 -8.41
N ARG A 568 -33.45 -12.33 -8.88
CA ARG A 568 -33.41 -11.64 -10.19
C ARG A 568 -32.31 -10.57 -10.28
N GLU A 569 -31.84 -10.05 -9.14
CA GLU A 569 -30.77 -9.04 -9.06
C GLU A 569 -29.37 -9.66 -8.85
N GLU A 570 -29.31 -10.85 -8.27
CA GLU A 570 -28.04 -11.47 -7.87
C GLU A 570 -27.42 -12.37 -8.94
N VAL A 571 -28.25 -13.07 -9.74
CA VAL A 571 -27.81 -14.08 -10.70
C VAL A 571 -28.37 -13.86 -12.10
N ALA A 572 -27.65 -14.41 -13.09
CA ALA A 572 -28.03 -14.42 -14.49
C ALA A 572 -28.98 -15.59 -14.78
N PHE A 573 -30.08 -15.27 -15.44
CA PHE A 573 -31.07 -16.24 -15.92
C PHE A 573 -30.89 -16.47 -17.40
N TRP A 574 -31.14 -17.70 -17.83
CA TRP A 574 -31.19 -18.01 -19.25
C TRP A 574 -32.33 -17.24 -19.89
N PHE A 575 -32.08 -16.64 -21.05
CA PHE A 575 -33.06 -15.88 -21.80
C PHE A 575 -33.07 -16.42 -23.24
N ASP A 576 -34.18 -17.02 -23.67
CA ASP A 576 -34.33 -17.44 -25.06
C ASP A 576 -34.97 -16.30 -25.90
N PRO A 577 -34.22 -15.65 -26.81
CA PRO A 577 -34.76 -14.58 -27.64
C PRO A 577 -35.89 -15.03 -28.57
N ALA A 578 -36.03 -16.34 -28.82
CA ALA A 578 -37.08 -16.90 -29.67
C ALA A 578 -38.44 -17.01 -28.95
N GLU A 579 -38.46 -17.05 -27.61
CA GLU A 579 -39.70 -17.15 -26.82
C GLU A 579 -40.34 -15.78 -26.54
N GLU A 580 -39.53 -14.72 -26.44
CA GLU A 580 -39.95 -13.36 -26.09
C GLU A 580 -39.92 -12.42 -27.32
N ALA A 581 -40.69 -12.74 -28.38
CA ALA A 581 -40.99 -11.86 -29.53
C ALA A 581 -39.85 -10.94 -30.08
N GLY A 582 -38.58 -11.38 -30.02
CA GLY A 582 -37.42 -10.59 -30.43
C GLY A 582 -37.01 -9.45 -29.48
N GLY A 583 -37.50 -9.44 -28.24
CA GLY A 583 -37.07 -8.53 -27.18
C GLY A 583 -35.73 -8.94 -26.55
N THR A 584 -35.03 -7.98 -25.96
CA THR A 584 -33.82 -8.19 -25.14
C THR A 584 -34.10 -7.96 -23.66
N GLN A 585 -35.35 -8.11 -23.24
CA GLN A 585 -35.83 -7.77 -21.90
C GLN A 585 -36.67 -8.91 -21.32
N PHE A 586 -36.56 -9.10 -20.01
CA PHE A 586 -37.48 -9.95 -19.26
C PHE A 586 -38.85 -9.27 -19.07
N SER A 587 -39.83 -10.03 -18.56
CA SER A 587 -41.22 -9.60 -18.36
C SER A 587 -41.40 -8.33 -17.52
N ASP A 588 -40.41 -7.96 -16.69
CA ASP A 588 -40.39 -6.75 -15.86
C ASP A 588 -39.64 -5.56 -16.50
N GLY A 589 -39.20 -5.71 -17.75
CA GLY A 589 -38.49 -4.70 -18.52
C GLY A 589 -36.98 -4.64 -18.26
N ARG A 590 -36.43 -5.48 -17.37
CA ARG A 590 -34.98 -5.59 -17.17
C ARG A 590 -34.33 -6.20 -18.40
N GLN A 591 -33.19 -5.65 -18.81
CA GLN A 591 -32.45 -6.22 -19.95
C GLN A 591 -31.89 -7.61 -19.61
N ALA A 592 -32.05 -8.54 -20.54
CA ALA A 592 -31.41 -9.84 -20.49
C ALA A 592 -29.89 -9.70 -20.39
N TYR A 593 -29.27 -10.66 -19.71
CA TYR A 593 -27.81 -10.73 -19.65
C TYR A 593 -27.26 -11.00 -21.05
N GLN A 594 -26.32 -10.17 -21.51
CA GLN A 594 -25.68 -10.35 -22.80
C GLN A 594 -24.53 -11.34 -22.67
N TRP A 595 -24.58 -12.43 -23.42
CA TRP A 595 -23.47 -13.37 -23.56
C TRP A 595 -22.70 -13.05 -24.86
N TYR A 596 -21.37 -13.11 -24.79
CA TYR A 596 -20.47 -13.05 -25.95
C TYR A 596 -19.61 -14.30 -26.01
#